data_AF-A0A5P8YG76-F1
#
_entry.id   AF-A0A5P8YG76-F1
#
_cell.length_a   1.000
_cell.length_b   1.000
_cell.length_c   1.000
_cell.angle_alpha   90.00
_cell.angle_beta   90.00
_cell.angle_gamma   90.00
#
_symmetry.space_group_name_H-M   'P 1'
#
loop_
_entity.id
_entity.type
_entity.pdbx_description
1 polymer ?
#
loop_
_entity_poly.entity_id
_entity_poly.type
_entity_poly.pdbx_seq_one_letter_code
_entity_poly.pdbx_strand_id
1 'polypeptide(L)'
;MKRIIMVVTIFIVLGIISITVFYFVKPSIFLYNNTNKIIYVYSSESTYGVEPNEKEVEEIIKMKPDVIDPGETLKLAPSILSLLKKNIRKDTGWRIGGRYSFNSVGGGGQAFMLTRASGVCSVLITINDNKSELEEIEKSYCYKKIKPFKDSYPNG
;
A
#
# COMPACT_ATOMS: atom_id res chain seq x y z
N MET A 1 11.50 45.65 2.19
CA MET A 1 12.26 44.45 2.58
C MET A 1 11.60 43.64 3.71
N LYS A 2 11.40 44.16 4.93
CA LYS A 2 10.79 43.40 6.05
C LYS A 2 9.42 42.75 5.73
N ARG A 3 8.52 43.46 5.03
CA ARG A 3 7.21 42.91 4.62
C ARG A 3 7.31 41.77 3.60
N ILE A 4 8.26 41.86 2.66
CA ILE A 4 8.50 40.81 1.65
C ILE A 4 9.07 39.56 2.32
N ILE A 5 10.05 39.74 3.23
CA ILE A 5 10.62 38.64 4.01
C ILE A 5 9.52 37.97 4.84
N MET A 6 8.67 38.74 5.54
CA MET A 6 7.56 38.20 6.32
C MET A 6 6.59 37.37 5.47
N VAL A 7 6.21 37.86 4.28
CA VAL A 7 5.32 37.14 3.35
C VAL A 7 5.97 35.84 2.87
N VAL A 8 7.26 35.89 2.48
CA VAL A 8 8.01 34.70 2.05
C VAL A 8 8.10 33.66 3.19
N THR A 9 8.39 34.10 4.42
CA THR A 9 8.42 33.21 5.59
C THR A 9 7.07 32.56 5.84
N ILE A 10 5.96 33.29 5.72
CA ILE A 10 4.61 32.74 5.85
C ILE A 10 4.35 31.65 4.80
N PHE A 11 4.69 31.90 3.53
CA PHE A 11 4.53 30.89 2.47
C PHE A 11 5.36 29.63 2.72
N ILE A 12 6.59 29.78 3.21
CA ILE A 12 7.45 28.64 3.56
C ILE A 12 6.82 27.82 4.70
N VAL A 13 6.35 28.48 5.77
CA VAL A 13 5.71 27.82 6.91
C VAL A 13 4.43 27.10 6.47
N LEU A 14 3.58 27.73 5.66
CA LEU A 14 2.38 27.11 5.10
C LEU A 14 2.72 25.91 4.20
N GLY A 15 3.78 26.02 3.41
CA GLY A 15 4.28 24.92 2.58
C GLY A 15 4.70 23.71 3.42
N ILE A 16 5.48 23.93 4.49
CA ILE A 16 5.91 22.87 5.42
C ILE A 16 4.70 22.22 6.10
N ILE A 17 3.75 23.03 6.60
CA ILE A 17 2.53 22.52 7.22
C ILE A 17 1.74 21.66 6.21
N SER A 18 1.56 22.13 4.98
CA SER A 18 0.85 21.38 3.94
C SER A 18 1.51 20.03 3.65
N ILE A 19 2.84 20.00 3.50
CA ILE A 19 3.60 18.77 3.25
C ILE A 19 3.46 17.78 4.42
N THR A 20 3.60 18.27 5.66
CA THR A 20 3.45 17.42 6.86
C THR A 20 2.04 16.85 6.97
N VAL A 21 1.00 17.66 6.80
CA VAL A 21 -0.40 17.19 6.80
C VAL A 21 -0.60 16.14 5.72
N PHE A 22 -0.11 16.39 4.50
CA PHE A 22 -0.24 15.46 3.38
C PHE A 22 0.46 14.11 3.64
N TYR A 23 1.56 14.10 4.39
CA TYR A 23 2.26 12.88 4.80
C TYR A 23 1.42 12.04 5.77
N PHE A 24 0.72 12.66 6.73
CA PHE A 24 -0.08 11.95 7.73
C PHE A 24 -1.45 11.48 7.23
N VAL A 25 -2.01 12.10 6.19
CA VAL A 25 -3.33 11.73 5.63
C VAL A 25 -3.25 10.64 4.55
N LYS A 26 -2.12 9.93 4.43
CA LYS A 26 -2.02 8.80 3.49
C LYS A 26 -2.70 7.55 4.06
N PRO A 27 -3.50 6.83 3.25
CA PRO A 27 -3.96 5.54 3.66
C PRO A 27 -2.80 4.55 3.81
N SER A 28 -3.01 3.47 4.56
CA SER A 28 -1.96 2.48 4.84
C SER A 28 -2.53 1.06 4.88
N ILE A 29 -1.78 0.12 4.32
CA ILE A 29 -2.06 -1.31 4.36
C ILE A 29 -0.95 -1.91 5.23
N PHE A 30 -1.33 -2.50 6.35
CA PHE A 30 -0.41 -3.18 7.25
C PHE A 30 -0.47 -4.68 6.96
N LEU A 31 0.68 -5.33 6.86
CA LEU A 31 0.80 -6.78 6.70
C LEU A 31 1.51 -7.32 7.93
N TYR A 32 0.81 -8.10 8.74
CA TYR A 32 1.37 -8.74 9.92
C TYR A 32 1.68 -10.21 9.63
N ASN A 33 2.93 -10.59 9.88
CA ASN A 33 3.38 -11.97 9.73
C ASN A 33 3.09 -12.76 11.02
N ASN A 34 1.96 -13.47 11.03
CA ASN A 34 1.58 -14.38 12.12
C ASN A 34 2.02 -15.83 11.85
N THR A 35 2.99 -16.04 10.97
CA THR A 35 3.57 -17.34 10.66
C THR A 35 4.92 -17.52 11.36
N ASN A 36 5.47 -18.73 11.32
CA ASN A 36 6.84 -19.00 11.78
C ASN A 36 7.90 -18.91 10.66
N LYS A 37 7.56 -18.34 9.50
CA LYS A 37 8.44 -18.26 8.32
C LYS A 37 8.56 -16.81 7.84
N ILE A 38 9.61 -16.55 7.09
CA ILE A 38 9.79 -15.27 6.39
C ILE A 38 8.71 -15.13 5.32
N ILE A 39 8.14 -13.92 5.18
CA ILE A 39 7.20 -13.58 4.11
C ILE A 39 7.84 -12.64 3.11
N TYR A 40 7.72 -12.96 1.82
CA TYR A 40 8.12 -12.11 0.71
C TYR A 40 6.90 -11.40 0.12
N VAL A 41 6.91 -10.07 0.14
CA VAL A 41 5.78 -9.22 -0.27
C VAL A 41 6.07 -8.51 -1.59
N TYR A 42 5.11 -8.55 -2.49
CA TYR A 42 5.12 -7.90 -3.79
C TYR A 42 4.00 -6.86 -3.83
N SER A 43 4.32 -5.60 -4.12
CA SER A 43 3.30 -4.56 -4.17
C SER A 43 3.48 -3.63 -5.35
N SER A 44 2.40 -3.44 -6.10
CA SER A 44 2.37 -2.60 -7.30
C SER A 44 1.16 -1.67 -7.32
N GLU A 45 1.25 -0.62 -8.13
CA GLU A 45 0.18 0.35 -8.35
C GLU A 45 -0.09 0.44 -9.84
N SER A 46 -1.37 0.39 -10.22
CA SER A 46 -1.79 0.42 -11.62
C SER A 46 -3.06 1.24 -11.79
N THR A 47 -3.35 1.66 -13.01
CA THR A 47 -4.65 2.26 -13.32
C THR A 47 -5.65 1.12 -13.52
N TYR A 48 -6.74 1.14 -12.75
CA TYR A 48 -7.76 0.11 -12.82
C TYR A 48 -8.41 0.04 -14.21
N GLY A 49 -8.47 -1.17 -14.78
CA GLY A 49 -9.05 -1.42 -16.11
C GLY A 49 -8.14 -1.03 -17.27
N VAL A 50 -6.88 -0.71 -17.00
CA VAL A 50 -5.88 -0.40 -18.03
C VAL A 50 -4.76 -1.43 -17.93
N GLU A 51 -4.44 -2.07 -19.06
CA GLU A 51 -3.34 -3.01 -19.14
C GLU A 51 -2.00 -2.27 -18.98
N PRO A 52 -1.03 -2.83 -18.23
CA PRO A 52 0.26 -2.20 -18.06
C PRO A 52 1.01 -2.09 -19.39
N ASN A 53 1.73 -0.99 -19.58
CA ASN A 53 2.62 -0.85 -20.74
C ASN A 53 3.91 -1.66 -20.56
N GLU A 54 4.69 -1.82 -21.63
CA GLU A 54 5.93 -2.61 -21.62
C GLU A 54 6.90 -2.22 -20.50
N LYS A 55 7.02 -0.92 -20.22
CA LYS A 55 7.90 -0.42 -19.15
C LYS A 55 7.37 -0.79 -17.77
N GLU A 56 6.07 -0.67 -17.54
CA GLU A 56 5.43 -1.09 -16.29
C GLU A 56 5.56 -2.60 -16.06
N VAL A 57 5.46 -3.41 -17.13
CA VAL A 57 5.70 -4.86 -17.06
C VAL A 57 7.13 -5.16 -16.65
N GLU A 58 8.12 -4.48 -17.25
CA GLU A 58 9.53 -4.66 -16.91
C GLU A 58 9.82 -4.31 -15.44
N GLU A 59 9.22 -3.23 -14.92
CA GLU A 59 9.32 -2.83 -13.52
C GLU A 59 8.73 -3.88 -12.58
N ILE A 60 7.59 -4.48 -12.93
CA ILE A 60 6.96 -5.56 -12.16
C ILE A 60 7.85 -6.81 -12.12
N ILE A 61 8.42 -7.22 -13.27
CA ILE A 61 9.28 -8.40 -13.36
C ILE A 61 10.55 -8.24 -12.52
N LYS A 62 11.12 -7.03 -12.51
CA LYS A 62 12.37 -6.73 -11.78
C LYS A 62 12.15 -6.38 -10.31
N MET A 63 10.90 -6.33 -9.85
CA MET A 63 10.55 -5.94 -8.48
C MET A 63 11.22 -6.87 -7.46
N LYS A 64 12.00 -6.28 -6.56
CA LYS A 64 12.50 -6.99 -5.37
C LYS A 64 11.39 -7.01 -4.33
N PRO A 65 11.06 -8.19 -3.76
CA PRO A 65 10.07 -8.25 -2.73
C PRO A 65 10.58 -7.60 -1.45
N ASP A 66 9.67 -6.98 -0.72
CA ASP A 66 9.89 -6.64 0.68
C ASP A 66 9.85 -7.93 1.51
N VAL A 67 10.47 -7.90 2.69
CA VAL A 67 10.60 -9.06 3.57
C VAL A 67 9.97 -8.74 4.92
N ILE A 68 9.22 -9.69 5.48
CA ILE A 68 8.66 -9.59 6.83
C ILE A 68 9.11 -10.81 7.63
N ASP A 69 9.84 -10.57 8.72
CA ASP A 69 10.24 -11.63 9.64
C ASP A 69 9.05 -12.10 10.51
N PRO A 70 9.10 -13.31 11.09
CA PRO A 70 8.04 -13.80 11.98
C PRO A 70 7.73 -12.82 13.11
N GLY A 71 6.45 -12.47 13.28
CA GLY A 71 5.99 -11.52 14.31
C GLY A 71 6.16 -10.04 13.93
N GLU A 72 6.68 -9.72 12.75
CA GLU A 72 6.84 -8.33 12.31
C GLU A 72 5.67 -7.82 11.45
N THR A 73 5.60 -6.50 11.30
CA THR A 73 4.59 -5.82 10.48
C THR A 73 5.23 -4.94 9.42
N LEU A 74 4.84 -5.10 8.16
CA LEU A 74 5.19 -4.21 7.07
C LEU A 74 4.07 -3.20 6.81
N LYS A 75 4.42 -1.94 6.67
CA LYS A 75 3.49 -0.87 6.28
C LYS A 75 3.67 -0.51 4.81
N LEU A 76 2.66 -0.78 4.00
CA LEU A 76 2.58 -0.35 2.62
C LEU A 76 1.69 0.89 2.50
N ALA A 77 2.19 1.95 1.86
CA ALA A 77 1.42 3.15 1.59
C ALA A 77 1.41 3.43 0.09
N PRO A 78 0.30 3.96 -0.48
CA PRO A 78 0.29 4.38 -1.86
C PRO A 78 1.30 5.50 -2.14
N SER A 79 1.84 5.51 -3.36
CA SER A 79 2.68 6.62 -3.81
C SER A 79 1.90 7.94 -3.85
N ILE A 80 2.60 9.06 -3.67
CA ILE A 80 2.01 10.41 -3.73
C ILE A 80 1.32 10.63 -5.08
N LEU A 81 1.96 10.19 -6.16
CA LEU A 81 1.43 10.34 -7.52
C LEU A 81 0.11 9.57 -7.70
N SER A 82 0.02 8.35 -7.17
CA SER A 82 -1.21 7.56 -7.19
C SER A 82 -2.34 8.15 -6.35
N LEU A 83 -2.00 8.87 -5.27
CA LEU A 83 -3.01 9.61 -4.50
C LEU A 83 -3.62 10.75 -5.33
N LEU A 84 -2.87 11.35 -6.25
CA LEU A 84 -3.36 12.43 -7.12
C LEU A 84 -4.17 11.93 -8.33
N LYS A 85 -3.88 10.73 -8.85
CA LYS A 85 -4.57 10.12 -10.00
C LYS A 85 -5.98 9.62 -9.64
N LYS A 86 -6.85 9.35 -10.61
CA LYS A 86 -8.14 8.67 -10.38
C LYS A 86 -8.01 7.17 -10.70
N ASN A 87 -8.92 6.36 -10.17
CA ASN A 87 -9.05 4.93 -10.48
C ASN A 87 -7.75 4.13 -10.30
N ILE A 88 -7.02 4.36 -9.21
CA ILE A 88 -5.80 3.59 -8.95
C ILE A 88 -6.14 2.32 -8.18
N ARG A 89 -5.59 1.21 -8.67
CA ARG A 89 -5.54 -0.07 -8.00
C ARG A 89 -4.18 -0.23 -7.32
N LYS A 90 -4.19 -0.71 -6.08
CA LYS A 90 -3.01 -1.09 -5.31
C LYS A 90 -3.07 -2.60 -5.11
N ASP A 91 -2.14 -3.32 -5.70
CA ASP A 91 -2.04 -4.77 -5.56
C ASP A 91 -1.00 -5.10 -4.51
N THR A 92 -1.30 -6.08 -3.67
CA THR A 92 -0.39 -6.60 -2.65
C THR A 92 -0.50 -8.12 -2.63
N GLY A 93 0.57 -8.80 -3.03
CA GLY A 93 0.70 -10.25 -2.96
C GLY A 93 1.83 -10.66 -2.04
N TRP A 94 1.77 -11.87 -1.50
CA TRP A 94 2.80 -12.40 -0.62
C TRP A 94 3.04 -13.89 -0.83
N ARG A 95 4.22 -14.34 -0.44
CA ARG A 95 4.63 -15.75 -0.39
C ARG A 95 5.29 -16.09 0.92
N ILE A 96 5.00 -17.26 1.46
CA ILE A 96 5.45 -17.73 2.78
C ILE A 96 6.62 -18.71 2.59
N GLY A 97 7.72 -18.49 3.31
CA GLY A 97 8.88 -19.38 3.38
C GLY A 97 9.82 -19.36 2.16
N GLY A 98 9.29 -19.07 0.97
CA GLY A 98 10.06 -19.03 -0.27
C GLY A 98 9.69 -17.84 -1.14
N ARG A 99 10.69 -17.29 -1.82
CA ARG A 99 10.54 -16.12 -2.69
C ARG A 99 9.75 -16.43 -3.96
N TYR A 100 9.87 -17.65 -4.49
CA TYR A 100 9.28 -18.06 -5.76
C TYR A 100 8.15 -19.05 -5.52
N SER A 101 7.25 -19.20 -6.48
CA SER A 101 6.12 -20.13 -6.35
C SER A 101 6.57 -21.58 -6.12
N PHE A 102 7.67 -22.00 -6.75
CA PHE A 102 8.17 -23.38 -6.64
C PHE A 102 8.80 -23.72 -5.28
N ASN A 103 9.15 -22.71 -4.47
CA ASN A 103 9.76 -22.92 -3.15
C ASN A 103 8.99 -22.25 -2.00
N SER A 104 7.85 -21.63 -2.29
CA SER A 104 6.92 -21.13 -1.29
C SER A 104 6.02 -22.24 -0.78
N VAL A 105 5.74 -22.25 0.52
CA VAL A 105 4.81 -23.21 1.13
C VAL A 105 3.36 -22.71 1.15
N GLY A 106 3.15 -21.48 0.73
CA GLY A 106 1.85 -20.83 0.64
C GLY A 106 2.00 -19.39 0.16
N GLY A 107 0.87 -18.72 -0.05
CA GLY A 107 0.83 -17.35 -0.52
C GLY A 107 -0.58 -16.82 -0.59
N GLY A 108 -0.71 -15.58 -1.04
CA GLY A 108 -2.00 -14.94 -1.21
C GLY A 108 -1.84 -13.55 -1.77
N GLY A 109 -2.96 -12.85 -1.91
CA GLY A 109 -2.94 -11.46 -2.31
C GLY A 109 -4.28 -10.77 -2.13
N GLN A 110 -4.20 -9.46 -1.96
CA GLN A 110 -5.35 -8.57 -1.86
C GLN A 110 -5.11 -7.35 -2.74
N ALA A 111 -6.10 -7.05 -3.57
CA ALA A 111 -6.16 -5.82 -4.33
C ALA A 111 -7.02 -4.78 -3.60
N PHE A 112 -6.67 -3.52 -3.75
CA PHE A 112 -7.40 -2.39 -3.19
C PHE A 112 -7.65 -1.32 -4.24
N MET A 113 -8.82 -0.70 -4.20
CA MET A 113 -9.13 0.49 -4.96
C MET A 113 -8.88 1.74 -4.11
N LEU A 114 -8.17 2.72 -4.66
CA LEU A 114 -7.96 4.03 -4.03
C LEU A 114 -9.09 4.99 -4.43
N THR A 115 -10.03 5.25 -3.52
CA THR A 115 -11.21 6.09 -3.76
C THR A 115 -11.28 7.25 -2.77
N ARG A 116 -12.01 8.32 -3.10
CA ARG A 116 -12.32 9.39 -2.12
C ARG A 116 -13.62 9.12 -1.33
N ALA A 117 -14.58 8.44 -1.95
CA ALA A 117 -15.95 8.34 -1.44
C ALA A 117 -16.17 7.18 -0.46
N SER A 118 -15.48 6.05 -0.63
CA SER A 118 -15.77 4.81 0.10
C SER A 118 -14.51 4.03 0.48
N GLY A 119 -14.62 3.16 1.48
CA GLY A 119 -13.52 2.42 2.07
C GLY A 119 -13.02 3.02 3.38
N VAL A 120 -11.82 2.63 3.78
CA VAL A 120 -11.20 3.03 5.05
C VAL A 120 -9.83 3.65 4.85
N CYS A 121 -9.28 4.26 5.88
CA CYS A 121 -7.96 4.87 5.81
C CYS A 121 -6.84 3.87 6.09
N SER A 122 -7.12 2.80 6.83
CA SER A 122 -6.12 1.77 7.05
C SER A 122 -6.76 0.40 7.18
N VAL A 123 -6.02 -0.62 6.77
CA VAL A 123 -6.38 -2.03 6.94
C VAL A 123 -5.19 -2.79 7.48
N LEU A 124 -5.47 -3.84 8.24
CA LEU A 124 -4.51 -4.86 8.66
C LEU A 124 -4.82 -6.14 7.91
N ILE A 125 -3.81 -6.73 7.27
CA ILE A 125 -3.85 -8.09 6.76
C ILE A 125 -2.99 -8.93 7.69
N THR A 126 -3.61 -9.85 8.41
CA THR A 126 -2.92 -10.86 9.22
C THR A 126 -2.71 -12.10 8.37
N ILE A 127 -1.45 -12.45 8.11
CA ILE A 127 -1.08 -13.61 7.30
C ILE A 127 -0.78 -14.78 8.24
N ASN A 128 -1.58 -15.84 8.15
CA ASN A 128 -1.36 -17.11 8.82
C ASN A 128 -0.92 -18.17 7.78
N ASP A 129 -0.47 -19.35 8.23
CA ASP A 129 0.03 -20.39 7.34
C ASP A 129 -0.98 -20.82 6.25
N ASN A 130 -2.29 -20.82 6.56
CA ASN A 130 -3.33 -21.35 5.66
C ASN A 130 -4.36 -20.32 5.16
N LYS A 131 -4.43 -19.15 5.80
CA LYS A 131 -5.41 -18.10 5.49
C LYS A 131 -4.90 -16.72 5.87
N SER A 132 -5.44 -15.70 5.20
CA SER A 132 -5.27 -14.31 5.59
C SER A 132 -6.59 -13.72 6.07
N GLU A 133 -6.52 -12.85 7.08
CA GLU A 133 -7.67 -12.12 7.60
C GLU A 133 -7.44 -10.63 7.35
N LEU A 134 -8.50 -9.93 6.93
CA LEU A 134 -8.47 -8.50 6.66
C LEU A 134 -9.35 -7.78 7.66
N GLU A 135 -8.75 -6.85 8.39
CA GLU A 135 -9.42 -6.00 9.37
C GLU A 135 -9.31 -4.54 8.96
N GLU A 136 -10.40 -3.79 9.12
CA GLU A 136 -10.39 -2.35 8.92
C GLU A 136 -9.91 -1.65 10.20
N ILE A 137 -8.90 -0.80 10.08
CA ILE A 137 -8.43 0.01 11.20
C ILE A 137 -9.15 1.36 11.15
N GLU A 138 -9.94 1.64 12.18
CA GLU A 138 -10.57 2.94 12.34
C GLU A 138 -9.50 4.03 12.47
N LYS A 139 -9.46 4.91 11.46
CA LYS A 139 -8.71 6.16 11.46
C LYS A 139 -9.64 7.29 11.07
N SER A 140 -9.41 8.46 11.65
CA SER A 140 -10.27 9.62 11.47
C SER A 140 -10.34 10.11 10.02
N TYR A 141 -9.19 10.43 9.41
CA TYR A 141 -9.17 11.09 8.10
C TYR A 141 -7.95 10.75 7.25
N CYS A 142 -8.18 10.53 5.96
CA CYS A 142 -7.16 10.34 4.95
C CYS A 142 -7.64 10.97 3.63
N TYR A 143 -6.69 11.42 2.80
CA TYR A 143 -6.97 12.09 1.54
C TYR A 143 -7.66 11.17 0.52
N LYS A 144 -7.30 9.89 0.56
CA LYS A 144 -8.00 8.82 -0.14
C LYS A 144 -8.14 7.61 0.78
N LYS A 145 -9.22 6.90 0.58
CA LYS A 145 -9.59 5.66 1.24
C LYS A 145 -9.19 4.45 0.38
N ILE A 146 -8.85 3.35 1.04
CA ILE A 146 -8.62 2.04 0.46
C ILE A 146 -9.89 1.22 0.61
N LYS A 147 -10.33 0.61 -0.50
CA LYS A 147 -11.48 -0.29 -0.53
C LYS A 147 -11.01 -1.65 -1.07
N PRO A 148 -11.13 -2.75 -0.32
CA PRO A 148 -10.73 -4.06 -0.82
C PRO A 148 -11.63 -4.49 -1.98
N PHE A 149 -11.04 -5.14 -2.98
CA PHE A 149 -11.81 -5.89 -3.98
C PHE A 149 -12.35 -7.18 -3.34
N LYS A 150 -13.59 -7.55 -3.67
CA LYS A 150 -14.24 -8.75 -3.12
C LYS A 150 -13.61 -10.05 -3.62
N ASP A 151 -12.94 -10.01 -4.77
CA ASP A 151 -12.28 -11.18 -5.34
C ASP A 151 -10.84 -11.25 -4.82
N SER A 152 -10.65 -11.96 -3.71
CA SER A 152 -9.33 -12.41 -3.27
C SER A 152 -8.83 -13.48 -4.23
N TYR A 153 -7.60 -13.36 -4.74
CA TYR A 153 -7.00 -14.40 -5.57
C TYR A 153 -7.01 -15.72 -4.76
N PRO A 154 -7.58 -16.82 -5.28
CA PRO A 154 -7.61 -18.08 -4.56
C PRO A 154 -6.19 -18.56 -4.27
N ASN A 155 -6.02 -19.14 -3.07
CA ASN A 155 -4.79 -19.78 -2.63
C ASN A 155 -4.31 -20.75 -3.72
N GLY A 156 -3.16 -20.45 -4.32
CA GLY A 156 -2.42 -21.36 -5.20
C GLY A 156 -1.44 -22.19 -4.40
#